data_AF-A0A914Y462-F1
#
_entry.id   AF-A0A914Y462-F1
#
_cell.length_a   1.000
_cell.length_b   1.000
_cell.length_c   1.000
_cell.angle_alpha   90.00
_cell.angle_beta   90.00
_cell.angle_gamma   90.00
#
_symmetry.space_group_name_H-M   'P 1'
#
loop_
_entity.id
_entity.type
_entity.pdbx_description
1 polymer ?
#
loop_
_entity_poly.entity_id
_entity_poly.type
_entity_poly.pdbx_seq_one_letter_code
_entity_poly.pdbx_strand_id
1 'polypeptide(L)'
;MLHNPVLGTYKIVKGHKNEDWDLNELDSSNELKIFVVTEVEGANFPDVGLVIDCGMHKKHSEYSAAGKYKLQQFFGNEGTVLQRMGRTGRTCDGFYVLMLAVTHYE
;
A
#
# COMPACT_ATOMS: atom_id res chain seq x y z
N MET A 1 -17.18 7.15 -10.45
CA MET A 1 -16.24 8.05 -9.75
C MET A 1 -14.92 7.33 -9.65
N LEU A 2 -13.87 7.85 -10.28
CA LEU A 2 -12.50 7.33 -10.12
C LEU A 2 -12.06 7.68 -8.70
N HIS A 3 -12.07 6.69 -7.80
CA HIS A 3 -11.55 6.85 -6.45
C HIS A 3 -10.04 7.00 -6.58
N ASN A 4 -9.46 8.13 -6.14
CA ASN A 4 -8.01 8.24 -6.03
C ASN A 4 -7.58 7.32 -4.87
N PRO A 5 -6.90 6.21 -5.15
CA PRO A 5 -6.59 5.21 -4.14
C PRO A 5 -5.44 5.60 -3.22
N VAL A 6 -4.68 6.64 -3.59
CA VAL A 6 -3.55 7.12 -2.83
C VAL A 6 -4.09 8.02 -1.73
N LEU A 7 -4.07 7.50 -0.49
CA LEU A 7 -4.46 8.24 0.70
C LEU A 7 -3.40 9.28 1.07
N GLY A 8 -2.14 9.04 0.69
CA GLY A 8 -1.04 9.96 0.88
C GLY A 8 0.25 9.47 0.22
N THR A 9 1.10 10.44 -0.12
CA THR A 9 2.47 10.20 -0.56
C THR A 9 3.40 10.85 0.46
N TYR A 10 4.29 10.06 1.05
CA TYR A 10 5.29 10.53 1.99
C TYR A 10 6.67 10.44 1.35
N LYS A 11 7.51 11.42 1.64
CA LYS A 11 8.90 11.45 1.23
C LYS A 11 9.75 11.32 2.48
N ILE A 12 10.57 10.28 2.55
CA ILE A 12 11.63 10.19 3.57
C ILE A 12 12.92 10.60 2.89
N VAL A 13 13.49 11.69 3.39
CA VAL A 13 14.82 12.16 3.01
C VAL A 13 15.80 11.60 4.02
N LYS A 14 16.81 10.86 3.55
CA LYS A 14 17.90 10.40 4.41
C LYS A 14 18.80 11.60 4.74
N GLY A 15 18.53 12.26 5.87
CA GLY A 15 19.40 13.34 6.37
C GLY A 15 20.76 12.79 6.80
N HIS A 16 21.84 13.32 6.24
CA HIS A 16 23.10 13.37 6.98
C HIS A 16 22.90 14.33 8.16
N LYS A 17 23.32 13.95 9.37
CA LYS A 17 23.33 14.85 10.53
C LYS A 17 24.17 16.09 10.18
N ASN A 18 23.54 17.21 9.88
CA ASN A 18 24.04 18.57 10.10
C ASN A 18 22.83 19.52 10.10
N GLU A 19 22.89 20.53 10.96
CA GLU A 19 21.74 21.14 11.65
C GLU A 19 20.97 22.20 10.84
N ASP A 20 21.24 22.37 9.54
CA ASP A 20 20.57 23.38 8.72
C ASP A 20 19.83 22.72 7.54
N TRP A 21 18.50 22.75 7.61
CA TRP A 21 17.61 22.19 6.60
C TRP A 21 17.46 23.16 5.43
N ASP A 22 18.28 23.03 4.39
CA ASP A 22 17.97 23.62 3.07
C ASP A 22 17.26 22.58 2.19
N LEU A 23 15.96 22.79 1.98
CA LEU A 23 15.10 21.93 1.17
C LEU A 23 15.40 22.00 -0.34
N ASN A 24 16.28 22.91 -0.77
CA ASN A 24 16.62 23.09 -2.18
C ASN A 24 17.82 22.24 -2.65
N GLU A 25 18.54 21.57 -1.75
CA GLU A 25 19.71 20.74 -2.06
C GLU A 25 19.42 19.22 -2.08
N LEU A 26 18.17 18.84 -2.37
CA LEU A 26 17.77 17.43 -2.40
C LEU A 26 18.07 16.78 -3.76
N ASP A 27 19.15 16.01 -3.81
CA ASP A 27 19.43 15.10 -4.92
C ASP A 27 18.32 14.03 -5.01
N SER A 28 17.64 14.01 -6.17
CA SER A 28 16.63 13.03 -6.56
C SER A 28 17.06 11.55 -6.42
N SER A 29 18.35 11.28 -6.26
CA SER A 29 18.92 9.94 -6.05
C SER A 29 18.71 9.35 -4.64
N ASN A 30 18.35 10.17 -3.64
CA ASN A 30 18.24 9.76 -2.23
C ASN A 30 16.81 9.88 -1.64
N GLU A 31 15.78 10.02 -2.48
CA GLU A 31 14.38 10.15 -2.04
C GLU A 31 13.69 8.78 -1.94
N LEU A 32 13.28 8.37 -0.73
CA LEU A 32 12.36 7.24 -0.58
C LEU A 32 10.92 7.74 -0.67
N LYS A 33 10.20 7.27 -1.71
CA LYS A 33 8.76 7.54 -1.89
C LYS A 33 7.94 6.43 -1.25
N ILE A 34 7.03 6.81 -0.35
CA ILE A 34 6.10 5.90 0.31
C ILE A 34 4.69 6.27 -0.12
N PHE A 35 3.94 5.28 -0.59
CA PHE A 35 2.54 5.42 -0.96
C PHE A 35 1.68 4.67 0.05
N VAL A 36 0.74 5.38 0.67
CA VAL A 36 -0.30 4.74 1.47
C VAL A 36 -1.53 4.59 0.59
N VAL A 37 -1.90 3.36 0.27
CA VAL A 37 -2.93 3.04 -0.72
C VAL A 37 -4.01 2.15 -0.14
N THR A 38 -5.26 2.35 -0.56
CA THR A 38 -6.36 1.39 -0.35
C THR A 38 -6.36 0.34 -1.46
N GLU A 39 -7.36 -0.54 -1.51
CA GLU A 39 -7.50 -1.47 -2.64
C GLU A 39 -7.58 -0.68 -3.95
N VAL A 40 -6.67 -1.01 -4.87
CA VAL A 40 -6.67 -0.45 -6.21
C VAL A 40 -6.61 -1.53 -7.25
N GLU A 41 -7.75 -1.77 -7.87
CA GLU A 41 -7.74 -2.17 -9.26
C GLU A 41 -7.30 -0.96 -10.10
N GLY A 42 -6.09 -1.03 -10.69
CA GLY A 42 -5.67 -0.11 -11.75
C GLY A 42 -4.57 0.91 -11.42
N ALA A 43 -4.19 1.13 -10.15
CA ALA A 43 -2.98 1.93 -9.89
C ALA A 43 -1.73 1.13 -10.27
N ASN A 44 -0.88 1.75 -11.08
CA ASN A 44 0.41 1.19 -11.49
C ASN A 44 1.52 2.09 -10.94
N PHE A 45 2.32 1.53 -10.06
CA PHE A 45 3.54 2.13 -9.56
C PHE A 45 4.70 1.35 -10.20
N PRO A 46 5.39 1.91 -11.20
CA PRO A 46 6.36 1.15 -11.99
C PRO A 46 7.55 0.66 -11.15
N ASP A 47 7.97 1.41 -10.12
CA ASP A 47 9.22 1.17 -9.41
C ASP A 47 9.03 0.90 -7.90
N VAL A 48 8.23 -0.11 -7.56
CA VAL A 48 7.99 -0.50 -6.16
C VAL A 48 8.88 -1.67 -5.77
N GLY A 49 9.94 -1.38 -5.02
CA GLY A 49 10.83 -2.41 -4.45
C GLY A 49 10.32 -3.05 -3.14
N LEU A 50 9.30 -2.48 -2.50
CA LEU A 50 8.74 -3.00 -1.24
C LEU A 50 7.24 -2.77 -1.16
N VAL A 51 6.49 -3.83 -0.84
CA VAL A 51 5.08 -3.77 -0.46
C VAL A 51 4.93 -4.24 0.99
N ILE A 52 4.27 -3.42 1.80
CA ILE A 52 3.84 -3.76 3.17
C ILE A 52 2.32 -3.91 3.16
N ASP A 53 1.85 -5.13 3.32
CA ASP A 53 0.44 -5.48 3.26
C ASP A 53 -0.16 -5.63 4.66
N CYS A 54 -1.26 -4.93 4.93
CA CYS A 54 -2.00 -5.08 6.18
C CYS A 54 -2.78 -6.41 6.26
N GLY A 55 -2.90 -7.15 5.16
CA GLY A 55 -3.57 -8.43 5.09
C GLY A 55 -5.09 -8.37 5.18
N MET A 56 -5.66 -7.16 5.22
CA MET A 56 -7.10 -6.96 5.36
C MET A 56 -7.67 -6.25 4.13
N HIS A 57 -8.96 -6.42 3.87
CA HIS A 57 -9.73 -5.63 2.91
C HIS A 57 -11.01 -5.11 3.55
N LYS A 58 -11.56 -4.02 3.01
CA LYS A 58 -12.84 -3.47 3.48
C LYS A 58 -13.89 -3.67 2.40
N LYS A 59 -15.00 -4.30 2.74
CA LYS A 59 -16.12 -4.54 1.82
C LYS A 59 -17.43 -4.02 2.43
N HIS A 60 -18.32 -3.53 1.57
CA HIS A 60 -19.69 -3.26 1.96
C HIS A 60 -20.43 -4.58 2.06
N SER A 61 -20.94 -4.89 3.25
CA SER A 61 -21.74 -6.09 3.50
C SER A 61 -23.15 -5.66 3.82
N GLU A 62 -24.13 -6.25 3.12
CA GLU A 62 -25.53 -6.13 3.51
C GLU A 62 -25.75 -6.88 4.82
N TYR A 63 -26.38 -6.24 5.79
CA TYR A 63 -26.59 -6.84 7.12
C TYR A 63 -28.06 -6.85 7.56
N SER A 64 -29.00 -6.46 6.68
CA SER A 64 -30.42 -6.54 7.00
C SER A 64 -31.26 -6.74 5.75
N ALA A 65 -32.43 -7.37 5.92
CA ALA A 65 -33.46 -7.49 4.87
C ALA A 65 -33.95 -6.13 4.34
N ALA A 66 -33.65 -5.04 5.05
CA ALA A 66 -33.98 -3.66 4.66
C ALA A 66 -32.92 -3.00 3.76
N GLY A 67 -31.92 -3.75 3.26
CA GLY A 67 -30.93 -3.24 2.31
C GLY A 67 -29.90 -2.26 2.91
N LYS A 68 -29.70 -2.30 4.23
CA LYS A 68 -28.67 -1.48 4.89
C LYS A 68 -27.29 -2.09 4.70
N TYR A 69 -26.33 -1.25 4.29
CA TYR A 69 -24.92 -1.60 4.14
C TYR A 69 -24.10 -1.18 5.36
N LYS A 70 -23.15 -2.01 5.77
CA LYS A 70 -22.10 -1.65 6.73
C LYS A 70 -20.74 -1.93 6.10
N LEU A 71 -19.81 -0.99 6.26
CA LEU A 71 -18.42 -1.23 5.93
C LEU A 71 -17.83 -2.19 6.97
N GLN A 72 -17.39 -3.35 6.51
CA GLN A 72 -16.75 -4.36 7.34
C GLN A 72 -15.35 -4.66 6.83
N GLN A 73 -14.48 -5.09 7.74
CA GLN A 73 -13.10 -5.43 7.44
C GLN A 73 -12.95 -6.94 7.54
N PHE A 74 -12.33 -7.54 6.53
CA PHE A 74 -12.13 -8.98 6.38
C PHE A 74 -10.67 -9.28 6.07
N PHE A 75 -10.24 -10.51 6.29
CA PHE A 75 -8.95 -10.98 5.78
C PHE A 75 -8.95 -10.96 4.25
N GLY A 76 -7.82 -10.56 3.67
CA GLY A 76 -7.54 -10.71 2.25
C GLY A 76 -7.58 -12.19 1.88
N ASN A 77 -8.30 -12.53 0.81
CA ASN A 77 -8.20 -13.88 0.26
C ASN A 77 -6.87 -14.03 -0.51
N GLU A 78 -6.54 -15.28 -0.86
CA GLU A 78 -5.33 -15.61 -1.61
C GLU A 78 -5.16 -14.74 -2.87
N GLY A 79 -6.22 -14.59 -3.66
CA GLY A 79 -6.19 -13.78 -4.88
C GLY A 79 -5.86 -12.30 -4.63
N THR A 80 -6.45 -11.70 -3.60
CA THR A 80 -6.16 -10.32 -3.19
C THR A 80 -4.70 -10.17 -2.74
N VAL A 81 -4.20 -11.13 -1.96
CA VAL A 81 -2.81 -11.14 -1.49
C VAL A 81 -1.83 -11.28 -2.65
N LEU A 82 -2.07 -12.22 -3.56
CA LEU A 82 -1.23 -12.41 -4.75
C LEU A 82 -1.23 -11.17 -5.65
N GLN A 83 -2.36 -10.50 -5.81
CA GLN A 83 -2.43 -9.24 -6.56
C GLN A 83 -1.63 -8.10 -5.92
N ARG A 84 -1.62 -8.01 -4.59
CA ARG A 84 -0.83 -7.02 -3.83
C ARG A 84 0.67 -7.35 -3.90
N MET A 85 1.02 -8.63 -3.78
CA MET A 85 2.39 -9.12 -3.98
C MET A 85 2.91 -8.77 -5.39
N GLY A 86 2.10 -8.96 -6.44
CA GLY A 86 2.46 -8.59 -7.81
C GLY A 86 2.59 -7.09 -8.10
N ARG A 87 2.49 -6.23 -7.07
CA ARG A 87 2.79 -4.79 -7.18
C ARG A 87 4.26 -4.47 -6.93
N THR A 88 4.98 -5.33 -6.22
CA THR A 88 6.45 -5.24 -6.17
C THR A 88 7.06 -6.13 -7.27
N GLY A 89 8.36 -5.98 -7.57
CA GLY A 89 9.04 -6.92 -8.45
C GLY A 89 8.81 -6.70 -9.96
N ARG A 90 8.25 -5.55 -10.38
CA ARG A 90 7.82 -5.33 -11.78
C ARG A 90 8.96 -4.92 -12.71
N THR A 91 9.77 -3.95 -12.29
CA THR A 91 10.91 -3.41 -13.05
C THR A 91 12.24 -3.59 -12.32
N CYS A 92 12.19 -4.01 -11.06
CA CYS A 92 13.32 -4.24 -10.16
C CYS A 92 13.00 -5.40 -9.21
N ASP A 93 14.01 -5.92 -8.51
CA ASP A 93 13.79 -6.90 -7.44
C ASP A 93 12.88 -6.32 -6.35
N GLY A 94 11.99 -7.16 -5.83
CA GLY A 94 10.92 -6.74 -4.94
C GLY A 94 10.85 -7.56 -3.66
N PHE A 95 10.45 -6.90 -2.57
CA PHE A 95 10.15 -7.54 -1.30
C PHE A 95 8.68 -7.35 -0.93
N TYR A 96 8.07 -8.40 -0.40
CA TYR A 96 6.69 -8.40 0.07
C TYR A 96 6.66 -8.79 1.54
N VAL A 97 5.97 -7.98 2.35
CA VAL A 97 5.78 -8.22 3.79
C VAL A 97 4.28 -8.26 4.07
N LEU A 98 3.78 -9.42 4.47
CA LEU A 98 2.42 -9.60 4.95
C LEU A 98 2.36 -9.45 6.47
N MET A 99 1.62 -8.45 6.97
CA MET A 99 1.42 -8.22 8.40
C MET A 99 0.28 -9.09 8.96
N LEU A 100 0.31 -10.39 8.67
CA LEU A 100 -0.58 -11.38 9.26
C LEU A 100 0.23 -12.54 9.81
N ALA A 101 -0.27 -13.17 10.88
CA ALA A 101 0.25 -14.45 11.30
C ALA A 101 0.01 -15.47 10.19
N VAL A 102 1.02 -16.29 9.87
CA VAL A 102 0.97 -17.32 8.80
C VAL A 102 -0.23 -18.25 8.97
N THR A 103 -0.70 -18.46 10.20
CA THR A 103 -1.88 -19.28 10.52
C THR A 103 -3.21 -18.72 10.01
N HIS A 104 -3.25 -17.46 9.56
CA HIS A 104 -4.45 -16.83 9.01
C HIS A 104 -4.40 -16.72 7.48
N TYR A 105 -3.33 -17.23 6.87
CA TYR A 105 -3.23 -17.39 5.42
C TYR A 105 -3.68 -18.82 5.08
N GLU A 106 -4.98 -18.95 4.77
CA GLU A 106 -5.60 -20.20 4.30
C GLU A 106 -5.71 -20.22 2.77
#